data_AF-A0A1J3HB95-F1
#
_entry.id   AF-A0A1J3HB95-F1
#
_cell.length_a   1.000
_cell.length_b   1.000
_cell.length_c   1.000
_cell.angle_alpha   90.00
_cell.angle_beta   90.00
_cell.angle_gamma   90.00
#
_symmetry.space_group_name_H-M   'P 1'
#
loop_
_entity.id
_entity.type
_entity.pdbx_description
1 polymer ?
#
loop_
_entity_poly.entity_id
_entity_poly.type
_entity_poly.pdbx_seq_one_letter_code
_entity_poly.pdbx_strand_id
1 'polypeptide(L)'
;SSSSSLSHIKRYHVFPSFHGPDVRRGFLSHLHNHFATKGITTFKDQKIQRGHTIGPELVQAIRESRLSLVVLSQNYASSSWCLDELVEILKCKEDLGQLVMTIFYNVDPSDVRKQRGAFG
;
A
#
# COMPACT_ATOMS: atom_id res chain seq x y z
N SER A 1 19.67 -28.45 -15.35
CA SER A 1 18.43 -27.72 -15.65
C SER A 1 18.55 -26.32 -15.08
N SER A 2 18.81 -25.33 -15.93
CA SER A 2 18.80 -23.92 -15.50
C SER A 2 17.34 -23.51 -15.31
N SER A 3 16.93 -23.22 -14.06
CA SER A 3 15.67 -22.51 -13.87
C SER A 3 15.88 -21.09 -14.40
N SER A 4 15.27 -20.79 -15.53
CA SER A 4 15.10 -19.41 -15.96
C SER A 4 14.31 -18.72 -14.85
N SER A 5 14.97 -17.87 -14.08
CA SER A 5 14.29 -16.96 -13.16
C SER A 5 13.43 -16.09 -14.06
N LEU A 6 12.13 -16.40 -14.16
CA LEU A 6 11.15 -15.47 -14.69
C LEU A 6 11.30 -14.23 -13.81
N SER A 7 11.99 -13.21 -14.31
CA SER A 7 11.99 -11.90 -13.70
C SER A 7 10.53 -11.56 -13.50
N HIS A 8 10.03 -11.61 -12.26
CA HIS A 8 8.65 -11.29 -11.95
C HIS A 8 8.39 -9.91 -12.54
N ILE A 9 7.68 -9.85 -13.67
CA ILE A 9 7.44 -8.60 -14.37
C ILE A 9 6.61 -7.76 -13.41
N LYS A 10 7.24 -6.74 -12.83
CA LYS A 10 6.58 -5.84 -11.90
C LYS A 10 5.67 -4.92 -12.72
N ARG A 11 4.36 -5.21 -12.67
CA ARG A 11 3.33 -4.48 -13.42
C ARG A 11 3.20 -3.03 -12.96
N TYR A 12 3.47 -2.76 -11.70
CA TYR A 12 3.33 -1.43 -11.11
C TYR A 12 4.65 -0.95 -10.51
N HIS A 13 4.89 0.36 -10.63
CA HIS A 13 5.97 1.00 -9.90
C HIS A 13 5.62 1.12 -8.42
N VAL A 14 4.40 1.52 -8.10
CA VAL A 14 3.96 1.80 -6.73
C VAL A 14 2.59 1.16 -6.43
N PHE A 15 2.50 0.44 -5.33
CA PHE A 15 1.25 0.09 -4.66
C PHE A 15 0.99 1.06 -3.50
N PRO A 16 -0.04 1.91 -3.56
CA PRO A 16 -0.43 2.74 -2.42
C PRO A 16 -1.38 1.99 -1.48
N SER A 17 -1.02 1.88 -0.19
CA SER A 17 -1.89 1.36 0.87
C SER A 17 -2.30 2.48 1.82
N PHE A 18 -3.61 2.65 2.03
CA PHE A 18 -4.17 3.82 2.71
C PHE A 18 -5.63 3.65 3.16
N HIS A 19 -5.99 4.39 4.22
CA HIS A 19 -7.38 4.60 4.59
C HIS A 19 -8.06 5.57 3.62
N GLY A 20 -9.03 5.06 2.85
CA GLY A 20 -9.69 5.81 1.78
C GLY A 20 -10.30 7.14 2.24
N PRO A 21 -11.16 7.14 3.26
CA PRO A 21 -11.77 8.36 3.79
C PRO A 21 -10.76 9.45 4.22
N ASP A 22 -9.60 9.06 4.75
CA ASP A 22 -8.63 10.03 5.30
C ASP A 22 -7.86 10.78 4.21
N VAL A 23 -7.47 10.09 3.12
CA VAL A 23 -6.48 10.64 2.18
C VAL A 23 -6.91 10.66 0.71
N ARG A 24 -7.98 9.95 0.31
CA ARG A 24 -8.32 9.74 -1.11
C ARG A 24 -8.59 11.03 -1.87
N ARG A 25 -9.35 11.97 -1.29
CA ARG A 25 -9.72 13.23 -1.96
C ARG A 25 -8.59 14.26 -1.92
N GLY A 26 -7.82 14.30 -0.84
CA GLY A 26 -6.70 15.22 -0.65
C GLY A 26 -5.37 14.61 -1.11
N PHE A 27 -4.48 14.35 -0.16
CA PHE A 27 -3.10 13.90 -0.39
C PHE A 27 -2.92 12.89 -1.54
N LEU A 28 -3.72 11.82 -1.57
CA LEU A 28 -3.54 10.75 -2.54
C LEU A 28 -3.90 11.16 -3.98
N SER A 29 -4.90 12.04 -4.17
CA SER A 29 -5.28 12.52 -5.51
C SER A 29 -4.15 13.34 -6.14
N HIS A 30 -3.53 14.23 -5.36
CA HIS A 30 -2.36 15.01 -5.76
C HIS A 30 -1.15 14.09 -6.06
N LEU A 31 -0.91 13.10 -5.20
CA LEU A 31 0.19 12.16 -5.38
C LEU A 31 0.04 11.34 -6.68
N HIS A 32 -1.15 10.79 -6.95
CA HIS A 32 -1.42 10.05 -8.18
C HIS A 32 -1.25 10.93 -9.42
N ASN A 33 -1.73 12.18 -9.39
CA ASN A 33 -1.56 13.12 -10.49
C ASN A 33 -0.07 13.39 -10.73
N HIS A 34 0.70 13.65 -9.68
CA HIS A 34 2.13 13.88 -9.80
C HIS A 34 2.88 12.66 -10.36
N PHE A 35 2.59 11.47 -9.84
CA PHE A 35 3.15 10.22 -10.37
C PHE A 35 2.83 10.00 -11.85
N ALA A 36 1.59 10.29 -12.28
CA ALA A 36 1.22 10.21 -13.69
C ALA A 36 2.06 11.17 -14.56
N THR A 37 2.31 12.41 -14.12
CA THR A 37 3.17 13.35 -14.86
C THR A 37 4.63 12.90 -14.97
N LYS A 38 5.06 11.97 -14.09
CA LYS A 38 6.42 11.41 -14.08
C LYS A 38 6.52 10.02 -14.71
N GLY A 39 5.44 9.52 -15.31
CA GLY A 39 5.41 8.16 -15.89
C GLY A 39 5.45 7.04 -14.85
N ILE A 40 5.15 7.33 -13.58
CA ILE A 40 5.13 6.37 -12.49
C ILE A 40 3.76 5.70 -12.45
N THR A 41 3.68 4.50 -13.04
CA THR A 41 2.49 3.64 -12.98
C THR A 41 2.18 3.18 -11.55
N THR A 42 1.03 3.58 -11.03
CA THR A 42 0.51 3.16 -9.72
C THR A 42 -0.71 2.27 -9.85
N PHE A 43 -0.87 1.31 -8.95
CA PHE A 43 -2.15 0.62 -8.80
C PHE A 43 -3.25 1.61 -8.38
N LYS A 44 -4.42 1.56 -9.04
CA LYS A 44 -5.55 2.47 -8.79
C LYS A 44 -6.72 1.69 -8.17
N ASP A 45 -6.83 1.76 -6.85
CA ASP A 45 -7.87 1.08 -6.04
C ASP A 45 -9.31 1.63 -6.24
N GLN A 46 -9.51 2.62 -7.11
CA GLN A 46 -10.81 3.30 -7.28
C GLN A 46 -11.95 2.40 -7.80
N LYS A 47 -11.66 1.16 -8.21
CA LYS A 47 -12.64 0.22 -8.79
C LYS A 47 -12.88 -1.03 -7.94
N ILE A 48 -12.17 -1.22 -6.83
CA ILE A 48 -12.35 -2.41 -6.00
C ILE A 48 -13.38 -2.12 -4.90
N GLN A 49 -14.40 -2.99 -4.81
CA GLN A 49 -15.29 -2.99 -3.66
C GLN A 49 -14.49 -3.46 -2.43
N ARG A 50 -14.23 -2.53 -1.51
CA ARG A 50 -13.61 -2.85 -0.23
C ARG A 50 -14.60 -3.68 0.61
N GLY A 51 -14.27 -4.95 0.80
CA GLY A 51 -14.95 -5.90 1.67
C GLY A 51 -14.29 -5.99 3.06
N HIS A 52 -14.40 -7.14 3.71
CA HIS A 52 -13.76 -7.39 5.02
C HIS A 52 -12.28 -7.78 4.89
N THR A 53 -11.90 -8.48 3.81
CA THR A 53 -10.56 -8.99 3.56
C THR A 53 -10.13 -8.73 2.12
N ILE A 54 -8.83 -8.54 1.89
CA ILE A 54 -8.31 -8.23 0.56
C ILE A 54 -8.53 -9.37 -0.44
N GLY A 55 -8.99 -9.03 -1.64
CA GLY A 55 -9.20 -10.00 -2.72
C GLY A 55 -7.89 -10.42 -3.42
N PRO A 56 -7.92 -11.50 -4.21
CA PRO A 56 -6.73 -12.04 -4.90
C PRO A 56 -6.11 -11.04 -5.89
N GLU A 57 -6.93 -10.20 -6.53
CA GLU A 57 -6.44 -9.14 -7.43
C GLU A 57 -5.56 -8.12 -6.68
N LEU A 58 -5.92 -7.78 -5.44
CA LEU A 58 -5.17 -6.84 -4.63
C LEU A 58 -3.87 -7.45 -4.13
N VAL A 59 -3.91 -8.71 -3.67
CA VAL A 59 -2.71 -9.49 -3.30
C VAL A 59 -1.72 -9.54 -4.47
N GLN A 60 -2.23 -9.82 -5.68
CA GLN A 60 -1.40 -9.83 -6.88
C GLN A 60 -0.83 -8.44 -7.19
N ALA A 61 -1.62 -7.37 -7.06
CA ALA A 61 -1.14 -6.02 -7.27
C ALA A 61 -0.02 -5.61 -6.29
N ILE A 62 -0.12 -6.02 -5.01
CA ILE A 62 0.94 -5.83 -4.02
C ILE A 62 2.19 -6.58 -4.48
N ARG A 63 2.10 -7.89 -4.77
CA ARG A 63 3.24 -8.73 -5.18
C ARG A 63 3.90 -8.27 -6.49
N GLU A 64 3.11 -7.75 -7.44
CA GLU A 64 3.58 -7.23 -8.73
C GLU A 64 4.05 -5.77 -8.68
N SER A 65 4.12 -5.16 -7.50
CA SER A 65 4.65 -3.80 -7.33
C SER A 65 6.13 -3.77 -6.97
N ARG A 66 6.84 -2.71 -7.40
CA ARG A 66 8.26 -2.47 -7.06
C ARG A 66 8.42 -1.83 -5.68
N LEU A 67 7.53 -0.90 -5.36
CA LEU A 67 7.47 -0.16 -4.10
C LEU A 67 6.05 -0.26 -3.52
N SER A 68 5.95 -0.50 -2.22
CA SER A 68 4.71 -0.32 -1.47
C SER A 68 4.80 0.97 -0.65
N LEU A 69 3.89 1.90 -0.90
CA LEU A 69 3.79 3.17 -0.19
C LEU A 69 2.65 3.10 0.83
N VAL A 70 2.99 3.02 2.11
CA VAL A 70 2.03 2.90 3.21
C VAL A 70 1.77 4.27 3.81
N VAL A 71 0.54 4.79 3.65
CA VAL A 71 0.13 6.08 4.20
C VAL A 71 -0.65 5.86 5.48
N LEU A 72 0.08 5.83 6.59
CA LEU A 72 -0.47 5.68 7.93
C LEU A 72 -1.16 6.99 8.32
N SER A 73 -2.46 6.90 8.53
CA SER A 73 -3.36 8.00 8.89
C SER A 73 -4.15 7.61 10.13
N GLN A 74 -4.87 8.58 10.71
CA GLN A 74 -5.54 8.43 12.00
C GLN A 74 -6.43 7.18 12.06
N ASN A 75 -7.19 6.89 11.01
CA ASN A 75 -8.13 5.77 10.97
C ASN A 75 -7.60 4.57 10.16
N TYR A 76 -6.30 4.48 9.89
CA TYR A 76 -5.74 3.36 9.14
C TYR A 76 -5.99 2.02 9.86
N ALA A 77 -5.74 1.99 11.17
CA ALA A 77 -5.90 0.78 11.98
C ALA A 77 -7.36 0.37 12.19
N SER A 78 -8.34 1.25 11.94
CA SER A 78 -9.76 0.92 12.09
C SER A 78 -10.32 0.12 10.90
N SER A 79 -9.53 -0.09 9.84
CA SER A 79 -9.93 -0.85 8.66
C SER A 79 -9.16 -2.16 8.58
N SER A 80 -9.85 -3.28 8.80
CA SER A 80 -9.28 -4.64 8.62
C SER A 80 -8.62 -4.80 7.26
N TRP A 81 -9.24 -4.25 6.22
CA TRP A 81 -8.69 -4.22 4.87
C TRP A 81 -7.32 -3.53 4.78
N CYS A 82 -7.14 -2.38 5.44
CA CYS A 82 -5.85 -1.68 5.46
C CYS A 82 -4.77 -2.47 6.24
N LEU A 83 -5.17 -3.19 7.28
CA LEU A 83 -4.28 -4.06 8.05
C LEU A 83 -3.89 -5.31 7.27
N ASP A 84 -4.84 -5.93 6.54
CA ASP A 84 -4.57 -7.07 5.65
C ASP A 84 -3.62 -6.69 4.50
N GLU A 85 -3.81 -5.50 3.90
CA GLU A 85 -2.85 -4.94 2.94
C GLU A 85 -1.45 -4.82 3.57
N LEU A 86 -1.36 -4.27 4.78
CA LEU A 86 -0.08 -4.09 5.47
C LEU A 86 0.63 -5.42 5.76
N VAL A 87 -0.12 -6.45 6.18
CA VAL A 87 0.42 -7.79 6.40
C VAL A 87 0.99 -8.36 5.11
N GLU A 88 0.27 -8.26 3.99
CA GLU A 88 0.76 -8.76 2.70
C GLU A 88 1.97 -7.97 2.18
N ILE A 89 2.01 -6.65 2.40
CA ILE A 89 3.17 -5.80 2.08
C ILE A 89 4.40 -6.24 2.88
N LEU A 90 4.25 -6.52 4.17
CA LEU A 90 5.36 -6.97 5.02
C LEU A 90 5.87 -8.35 4.59
N LYS A 91 4.97 -9.27 4.21
CA LYS A 91 5.37 -10.55 3.60
C LYS A 91 6.14 -10.34 2.30
N CYS A 92 5.68 -9.46 1.41
CA CYS A 92 6.38 -9.15 0.16
C CYS A 92 7.76 -8.51 0.38
N LYS A 93 7.90 -7.70 1.44
CA LYS A 93 9.19 -7.13 1.84
C LYS A 93 10.17 -8.22 2.25
N GLU A 94 9.73 -9.17 3.06
CA GLU A 94 10.56 -10.29 3.56
C GLU A 94 10.87 -11.30 2.45
N ASP A 95 9.86 -11.76 1.71
CA ASP A 95 9.98 -12.84 0.73
C ASP A 95 10.57 -12.38 -0.61
N LEU A 96 10.26 -11.15 -1.04
CA LEU A 96 10.57 -10.66 -2.39
C LEU A 96 11.51 -9.46 -2.40
N GLY A 97 11.96 -8.98 -1.23
CA GLY A 97 12.79 -7.79 -1.12
C GLY A 97 12.10 -6.52 -1.63
N GLN A 98 10.76 -6.48 -1.61
CA GLN A 98 10.00 -5.31 -2.08
C GLN A 98 10.35 -4.08 -1.21
N LEU A 99 10.56 -2.93 -1.86
CA LEU A 99 10.77 -1.67 -1.13
C LEU A 99 9.47 -1.24 -0.45
N VAL A 100 9.58 -0.79 0.80
CA VAL A 100 8.44 -0.24 1.55
C VAL A 100 8.80 1.16 2.03
N MET A 101 7.97 2.13 1.68
CA MET A 101 8.08 3.52 2.15
C MET A 101 6.84 3.86 2.97
N THR A 102 7.06 4.46 4.15
CA THR A 102 5.98 4.82 5.06
C THR A 102 5.85 6.33 5.14
N ILE A 103 4.62 6.82 5.07
CA ILE A 103 4.25 8.22 5.31
C ILE A 103 3.37 8.25 6.56
N PHE A 104 3.76 9.05 7.54
CA PHE A 104 2.96 9.33 8.73
C PHE A 104 2.14 10.60 8.46
N TYR A 105 0.88 10.42 8.03
CA TYR A 105 -0.01 11.50 7.64
C TYR A 105 -0.86 11.94 8.83
N ASN A 106 -0.50 13.09 9.41
CA ASN A 106 -1.17 13.68 10.60
C ASN A 106 -1.28 12.71 11.79
N VAL A 107 -0.30 11.82 11.95
CA VAL A 107 -0.19 10.90 13.09
C VAL A 107 1.23 10.91 13.63
N ASP A 108 1.37 10.71 14.95
CA ASP A 108 2.67 10.53 15.57
C ASP A 108 3.17 9.09 15.31
N PRO A 109 4.40 8.89 14.79
CA PRO A 109 4.96 7.56 14.59
C PRO A 109 5.01 6.70 15.86
N SER A 110 5.13 7.32 17.04
CA SER A 110 5.12 6.62 18.32
C SER A 110 3.74 6.07 18.70
N ASP A 111 2.66 6.75 18.31
CA ASP A 111 1.29 6.27 18.51
C ASP A 111 1.00 5.08 17.60
N VAL A 112 1.47 5.10 16.35
CA VAL A 112 1.43 3.93 15.47
C VAL A 112 2.19 2.75 16.09
N ARG A 113 3.44 2.98 16.51
CA ARG A 113 4.33 1.92 17.01
C ARG A 113 3.82 1.30 18.32
N LYS A 114 3.18 2.09 19.18
CA LYS A 114 2.70 1.66 20.50
C LYS A 114 1.20 1.40 20.55
N GLN A 115 0.50 1.53 19.42
CA GLN A 115 -0.96 1.41 19.31
C GLN A 115 -1.67 2.30 20.34
N ARG A 116 -1.43 3.60 20.25
CA ARG A 116 -1.98 4.63 21.16
C ARG A 116 -2.77 5.68 20.40
N GLY A 117 -3.51 6.49 21.16
CA GLY A 117 -4.33 7.55 20.60
C GLY A 117 -5.40 6.97 19.68
N ALA A 118 -5.63 7.62 18.54
CA ALA A 118 -6.62 7.14 17.57
C ALA A 118 -6.16 5.92 16.75
N PHE A 119 -4.89 5.54 16.83
CA PHE A 119 -4.36 4.35 16.16
C PHE A 119 -4.52 3.06 16.98
N GLY A 120 -4.81 3.20 18.29
CA GLY A 120 -4.99 2.09 19.24
C GLY A 120 -6.43 1.64 19.39
#